data_AF-A0A9D7CAE5-F1
#
_entry.id   AF-A0A9D7CAE5-F1
#
_cell.length_a   1.000
_cell.length_b   1.000
_cell.length_c   1.000
_cell.angle_alpha   90.00
_cell.angle_beta   90.00
_cell.angle_gamma   90.00
#
_symmetry.space_group_name_H-M   'P 1'
#
loop_
_entity.id
_entity.type
_entity.pdbx_description
1 polymer ?
#
loop_
_entity_poly.entity_id
_entity_poly.type
_entity_poly.pdbx_seq_one_letter_code
_entity_poly.pdbx_strand_id
1 'polypeptide(L)'
;MVPAVALTNRLPRFARPSCARGGIGRAVSAALLLFAALVAAGCGSSGPIVVATTPGPQTGSTQETAQGTARPQDASAATAGWRIDVREHVDLWLHGFALLQDDASLVPYFRPGYRDGQRALRPSTNGQLDANRAVLSRRFGENANLTSAQFLPLYFADWDDMRRGVERFLRDNGDVRAARNQEELRMYATLRTYFPTSEDRDWLRLFVQGLDDERSRFYRAYWIQQQQRRASQRSAVSALWANSYGAAIGRFMRNNAQRDGTILLSLPLGGEGRTLAVGQRDNFMTVNFPGEGDDPREAIYAVAHEVVGSVATAAVRDNASAAEQRSGESGRWATLAAVRGGAMLLARVAPDLVTGYERYYLSLARIDVGANDAASRFDATYPLPSKILDALQRQIDIVLGGI
;
A
#
# COMPACT_ATOMS: atom_id res chain seq x y z
N MET A 1 -37.37 51.97 -28.17
CA MET A 1 -36.34 52.14 -29.22
C MET A 1 -35.88 50.75 -29.62
N VAL A 2 -36.39 50.26 -30.77
CA VAL A 2 -35.89 49.17 -31.66
C VAL A 2 -35.66 47.75 -31.06
N PRO A 3 -36.03 46.66 -31.77
CA PRO A 3 -36.93 45.64 -31.21
C PRO A 3 -36.41 44.17 -31.25
N ALA A 4 -37.35 43.28 -30.94
CA ALA A 4 -37.36 41.81 -31.04
C ALA A 4 -37.18 41.21 -32.46
N VAL A 5 -36.69 39.95 -32.51
CA VAL A 5 -36.96 38.86 -33.49
C VAL A 5 -36.53 37.55 -32.77
N ALA A 6 -37.32 36.52 -32.41
CA ALA A 6 -38.38 35.70 -33.01
C ALA A 6 -37.91 34.56 -33.95
N LEU A 7 -38.24 33.31 -33.55
CA LEU A 7 -38.50 32.09 -34.36
C LEU A 7 -37.28 31.41 -35.03
N THR A 8 -37.07 30.09 -34.90
CA THR A 8 -37.93 29.04 -35.49
C THR A 8 -37.54 27.62 -35.04
N ASN A 9 -38.59 26.82 -34.85
CA ASN A 9 -38.64 25.35 -34.79
C ASN A 9 -37.91 24.62 -35.94
N ARG A 10 -37.44 23.39 -35.68
CA ARG A 10 -37.85 22.17 -36.42
C ARG A 10 -37.24 20.89 -35.83
N LEU A 11 -38.11 20.04 -35.28
CA LEU A 11 -37.96 18.56 -35.29
C LEU A 11 -38.42 18.03 -36.67
N PRO A 12 -37.98 16.83 -37.07
CA PRO A 12 -38.93 15.71 -37.19
C PRO A 12 -38.33 14.40 -36.62
N ARG A 13 -39.06 13.63 -35.80
CA ARG A 13 -40.11 12.62 -36.09
C ARG A 13 -39.64 11.37 -36.85
N PHE A 14 -39.60 10.26 -36.10
CA PHE A 14 -40.15 8.92 -36.35
C PHE A 14 -40.22 8.36 -37.78
N ALA A 15 -39.63 7.17 -38.00
CA ALA A 15 -40.34 5.97 -38.46
C ALA A 15 -39.45 4.69 -38.40
N ARG A 16 -39.89 3.68 -37.64
CA ARG A 16 -39.67 2.23 -37.86
C ARG A 16 -40.72 1.73 -38.89
N PRO A 17 -40.88 0.43 -39.20
CA PRO A 17 -39.96 -0.69 -39.50
C PRO A 17 -40.36 -1.40 -40.83
N SER A 18 -39.64 -2.44 -41.28
CA SER A 18 -40.29 -3.64 -41.85
C SER A 18 -39.34 -4.81 -42.10
N CYS A 19 -39.91 -6.00 -41.87
CA CYS A 19 -39.36 -7.34 -41.97
C CYS A 19 -39.44 -7.92 -43.39
N ALA A 20 -38.53 -8.84 -43.73
CA ALA A 20 -38.77 -10.04 -44.56
C ALA A 20 -37.55 -10.97 -44.42
N ARG A 21 -37.61 -12.13 -43.74
CA ARG A 21 -38.13 -13.46 -44.10
C ARG A 21 -37.39 -14.20 -45.23
N GLY A 22 -36.90 -15.39 -44.87
CA GLY A 22 -36.48 -16.51 -45.74
C GLY A 22 -35.06 -16.98 -45.38
N GLY A 23 -34.76 -18.21 -44.94
CA GLY A 23 -35.51 -19.44 -44.78
C GLY A 23 -34.74 -20.63 -45.38
N ILE A 24 -34.48 -21.67 -44.55
CA ILE A 24 -34.19 -23.08 -44.90
C ILE A 24 -32.73 -23.37 -45.34
N GLY A 25 -31.98 -24.34 -44.82
CA GLY A 25 -32.24 -25.39 -43.81
C GLY A 25 -31.03 -26.34 -43.65
N ARG A 26 -31.08 -27.16 -42.58
CA ARG A 26 -30.53 -28.53 -42.34
C ARG A 26 -29.11 -28.87 -42.85
N ALA A 27 -28.26 -29.65 -42.19
CA ALA A 27 -28.14 -30.35 -40.91
C ALA A 27 -26.76 -31.07 -40.96
N VAL A 28 -26.38 -31.74 -39.85
CA VAL A 28 -25.46 -32.88 -39.73
C VAL A 28 -24.16 -32.62 -38.94
N SER A 29 -24.15 -33.27 -37.76
CA SER A 29 -23.03 -33.85 -36.99
C SER A 29 -21.91 -32.95 -36.47
N ALA A 30 -21.23 -33.22 -35.36
CA ALA A 30 -21.37 -34.02 -34.15
C ALA A 30 -19.95 -34.00 -33.55
N ALA A 31 -19.86 -34.10 -32.22
CA ALA A 31 -18.70 -34.56 -31.45
C ALA A 31 -17.59 -33.54 -31.07
N LEU A 32 -17.47 -33.43 -29.73
CA LEU A 32 -16.22 -33.44 -28.94
C LEU A 32 -15.26 -32.24 -29.03
N LEU A 33 -15.21 -31.43 -27.97
CA LEU A 33 -14.23 -31.61 -26.87
C LEU A 33 -14.41 -30.55 -25.79
N LEU A 34 -14.41 -31.02 -24.54
CA LEU A 34 -14.16 -30.26 -23.33
C LEU A 34 -12.93 -29.35 -23.49
N PHE A 35 -13.04 -28.09 -23.11
CA PHE A 35 -12.03 -27.43 -22.27
C PHE A 35 -12.69 -26.27 -21.51
N ALA A 36 -13.25 -26.61 -20.36
CA ALA A 36 -13.42 -25.65 -19.27
C ALA A 36 -12.03 -25.41 -18.68
N ALA A 37 -11.40 -24.30 -19.03
CA ALA A 37 -10.18 -23.84 -18.37
C ALA A 37 -10.56 -22.72 -17.39
N LEU A 38 -10.46 -23.06 -16.10
CA LEU A 38 -10.44 -22.16 -14.96
C LEU A 38 -9.54 -20.94 -15.24
N VAL A 39 -10.11 -19.74 -15.21
CA VAL A 39 -9.37 -18.53 -14.87
C VAL A 39 -9.66 -18.24 -13.40
N ALA A 40 -8.91 -18.93 -12.53
CA ALA A 40 -8.83 -18.57 -11.12
C ALA A 40 -7.84 -17.39 -11.01
N ALA A 41 -8.36 -16.16 -11.17
CA ALA A 41 -7.64 -14.96 -10.79
C ALA A 41 -7.60 -14.93 -9.24
N GLY A 42 -6.49 -15.36 -8.67
CA GLY A 42 -6.23 -15.17 -7.24
C GLY A 42 -6.11 -13.68 -6.95
N CYS A 43 -7.13 -13.10 -6.32
CA CYS A 43 -6.99 -11.83 -5.63
C CYS A 43 -5.91 -12.02 -4.55
N GLY A 44 -4.73 -11.45 -4.80
CA GLY A 44 -3.63 -11.46 -3.84
C GLY A 44 -4.09 -10.86 -2.53
N SER A 45 -4.28 -11.72 -1.53
CA SER A 45 -4.39 -11.27 -0.15
C SER A 45 -3.03 -10.71 0.23
N SER A 46 -3.03 -9.47 0.70
CA SER A 46 -1.85 -8.72 1.15
C SER A 46 -1.27 -9.29 2.46
N GLY A 47 -1.05 -10.60 2.55
CA GLY A 47 -0.32 -11.20 3.67
C GLY A 47 1.16 -10.74 3.69
N PRO A 48 1.82 -10.79 4.86
CA PRO A 48 3.26 -10.60 4.92
C PRO A 48 3.95 -11.71 4.11
N ILE A 49 4.71 -11.33 3.09
CA ILE A 49 5.58 -12.26 2.37
C ILE A 49 6.77 -12.54 3.29
N VAL A 50 6.79 -13.71 3.92
CA VAL A 50 7.94 -14.20 4.68
C VAL A 50 8.88 -14.92 3.71
N VAL A 51 10.03 -14.33 3.39
CA VAL A 51 11.08 -15.02 2.64
C VAL A 51 11.80 -15.95 3.61
N ALA A 52 11.61 -17.26 3.45
CA ALA A 52 12.30 -18.26 4.27
C ALA A 52 13.82 -18.18 4.04
N THR A 53 14.59 -18.03 5.13
CA THR A 53 16.05 -18.16 5.11
C THR A 53 16.44 -19.57 5.56
N THR A 54 17.21 -20.28 4.74
CA THR A 54 17.91 -21.51 5.13
C THR A 54 19.09 -21.14 6.05
N PRO A 55 19.35 -21.88 7.16
CA PRO A 55 20.51 -21.62 8.01
C PRO A 55 21.81 -21.98 7.27
N GLY A 56 22.70 -21.00 7.09
CA GLY A 56 24.08 -21.22 6.68
C GLY A 56 24.99 -21.46 7.89
N PRO A 57 26.07 -22.24 7.75
CA PRO A 57 26.92 -22.65 8.86
C PRO A 57 27.71 -21.47 9.45
N GLN A 58 27.78 -21.46 10.79
CA GLN A 58 28.56 -20.52 11.58
C GLN A 58 30.05 -20.84 11.46
N THR A 59 30.85 -19.84 11.09
CA THR A 59 32.30 -19.87 11.28
C THR A 59 32.80 -18.52 11.79
N GLY A 60 33.34 -18.56 13.02
CA GLY A 60 34.63 -17.96 13.39
C GLY A 60 34.84 -16.46 13.17
N SER A 61 34.80 -15.72 14.28
CA SER A 61 35.34 -14.38 14.48
C SER A 61 36.79 -14.19 14.02
N THR A 62 37.10 -13.05 13.41
CA THR A 62 38.33 -12.29 13.72
C THR A 62 38.06 -10.79 13.56
N GLN A 63 38.36 -10.01 14.61
CA GLN A 63 38.31 -8.55 14.64
C GLN A 63 39.46 -7.96 13.83
N GLU A 64 39.18 -6.96 13.00
CA GLU A 64 40.21 -6.04 12.51
C GLU A 64 39.64 -4.61 12.48
N THR A 65 40.30 -3.74 13.25
CA THR A 65 40.00 -2.33 13.47
C THR A 65 40.42 -1.47 12.27
N ALA A 66 39.51 -0.64 11.76
CA ALA A 66 39.88 0.55 10.98
C ALA A 66 38.88 1.69 11.22
N GLN A 67 39.41 2.80 11.74
CA GLN A 67 38.73 4.07 11.99
C GLN A 67 38.35 4.78 10.68
N GLY A 68 37.18 5.43 10.65
CA GLY A 68 36.77 6.28 9.53
C GLY A 68 35.51 7.11 9.81
N THR A 69 35.73 8.35 10.26
CA THR A 69 34.88 9.56 10.14
C THR A 69 33.44 9.58 10.71
N ALA A 70 33.28 10.45 11.72
CA ALA A 70 32.09 10.70 12.51
C ALA A 70 30.92 11.34 11.73
N ARG A 71 29.73 10.79 11.97
CA ARG A 71 28.41 11.37 11.66
C ARG A 71 28.00 12.27 12.85
N PRO A 72 27.33 13.42 12.65
CA PRO A 72 26.84 14.22 13.77
C PRO A 72 25.85 13.40 14.61
N GLN A 73 26.18 13.20 15.88
CA GLN A 73 25.38 12.50 16.86
C GLN A 73 24.38 13.49 17.48
N ASP A 74 23.16 13.54 16.96
CA ASP A 74 21.99 13.82 17.78
C ASP A 74 21.41 12.47 18.24
N ALA A 75 22.14 11.81 19.14
CA ALA A 75 21.69 10.62 19.83
C ALA A 75 20.97 11.05 21.12
N SER A 76 19.72 11.48 20.98
CA SER A 76 18.73 11.28 22.04
C SER A 76 18.64 9.76 22.28
N ALA A 77 18.82 9.34 23.53
CA ALA A 77 18.92 7.95 23.96
C ALA A 77 17.88 7.05 23.25
N ALA A 78 18.36 6.19 22.35
CA ALA A 78 17.52 5.25 21.63
C ALA A 78 17.05 4.14 22.59
N THR A 79 15.83 4.27 23.09
CA THR A 79 15.12 3.15 23.71
C THR A 79 15.01 2.02 22.68
N ALA A 80 15.37 0.79 23.05
CA ALA A 80 15.10 -0.39 22.23
C ALA A 80 13.60 -0.41 21.86
N GLY A 81 13.30 -0.44 20.56
CA GLY A 81 11.93 -0.41 20.05
C GLY A 81 11.81 0.21 18.65
N TRP A 82 10.57 0.40 18.22
CA TRP A 82 10.26 0.99 16.93
C TRP A 82 10.53 2.49 16.92
N ARG A 83 11.21 2.98 15.88
CA ARG A 83 11.54 4.41 15.70
C ARG A 83 10.76 5.06 14.57
N ILE A 84 10.45 6.35 14.68
CA ILE A 84 9.84 7.13 13.60
C ILE A 84 10.93 7.65 12.66
N ASP A 85 10.74 7.51 11.34
CA ASP A 85 11.69 7.97 10.32
C ASP A 85 10.96 8.35 9.01
N VAL A 86 11.69 8.92 8.05
CA VAL A 86 11.20 9.31 6.71
C VAL A 86 12.22 8.91 5.64
N ARG A 87 11.78 8.59 4.43
CA ARG A 87 12.68 8.15 3.34
C ARG A 87 12.23 8.68 1.98
N GLU A 88 13.09 9.48 1.34
CA GLU A 88 12.83 10.09 0.04
C GLU A 88 12.51 9.04 -1.04
N HIS A 89 13.26 7.94 -1.12
CA HIS A 89 13.10 6.96 -2.20
C HIS A 89 11.80 6.15 -2.07
N VAL A 90 11.36 5.90 -0.83
CA VAL A 90 10.06 5.27 -0.55
C VAL A 90 8.94 6.20 -1.00
N ASP A 91 9.03 7.47 -0.60
CA ASP A 91 8.08 8.51 -0.96
C ASP A 91 8.00 8.79 -2.47
N LEU A 92 9.15 8.87 -3.15
CA LEU A 92 9.24 9.06 -4.60
C LEU A 92 8.57 7.93 -5.38
N TRP A 93 8.81 6.69 -4.96
CA TRP A 93 8.21 5.52 -5.59
C TRP A 93 6.69 5.50 -5.39
N LEU A 94 6.24 5.68 -4.15
CA LEU A 94 4.81 5.76 -3.81
C LEU A 94 4.14 6.96 -4.50
N HIS A 95 4.84 8.07 -4.69
CA HIS A 95 4.39 9.20 -5.48
C HIS A 95 4.13 8.79 -6.93
N GLY A 96 5.05 8.06 -7.55
CA GLY A 96 4.85 7.51 -8.90
C GLY A 96 3.59 6.65 -8.98
N PHE A 97 3.40 5.72 -8.05
CA PHE A 97 2.19 4.90 -7.99
C PHE A 97 0.93 5.74 -7.81
N ALA A 98 0.95 6.72 -6.91
CA ALA A 98 -0.18 7.63 -6.66
C ALA A 98 -0.58 8.45 -7.90
N LEU A 99 0.38 8.79 -8.77
CA LEU A 99 0.10 9.51 -10.03
C LEU A 99 -0.49 8.60 -11.12
N LEU A 100 -0.17 7.30 -11.07
CA LEU A 100 -0.54 6.33 -12.09
C LEU A 100 -1.83 5.56 -11.76
N GLN A 101 -2.11 5.33 -10.48
CA GLN A 101 -3.26 4.54 -10.03
C GLN A 101 -4.48 5.42 -9.75
N ASP A 102 -5.66 4.84 -9.98
CA ASP A 102 -6.95 5.35 -9.53
C ASP A 102 -7.37 4.56 -8.30
N ASP A 103 -7.03 5.07 -7.11
CA ASP A 103 -7.44 4.44 -5.86
C ASP A 103 -8.83 4.92 -5.43
N ALA A 104 -9.81 4.04 -5.64
CA ALA A 104 -11.19 4.22 -5.23
C ALA A 104 -11.61 3.21 -4.14
N SER A 105 -10.64 2.59 -3.47
CA SER A 105 -10.93 1.65 -2.40
C SER A 105 -11.51 2.36 -1.18
N LEU A 106 -12.26 1.61 -0.36
CA LEU A 106 -12.88 2.14 0.85
C LEU A 106 -11.83 2.61 1.87
N VAL A 107 -10.68 1.92 1.88
CA VAL A 107 -9.50 2.28 2.66
C VAL A 107 -8.38 2.54 1.67
N PRO A 108 -8.15 3.81 1.28
CA PRO A 108 -7.21 4.12 0.21
C PRO A 108 -5.75 4.01 0.69
N TYR A 109 -4.91 3.43 -0.17
CA TYR A 109 -3.44 3.51 -0.11
C TYR A 109 -2.96 4.93 -0.24
N PHE A 110 -3.53 5.70 -1.17
CA PHE A 110 -3.07 7.08 -1.39
C PHE A 110 -4.01 8.09 -0.78
N ARG A 111 -3.43 9.14 -0.18
CA ARG A 111 -4.20 10.21 0.43
C ARG A 111 -5.19 10.82 -0.58
N PRO A 112 -6.48 10.95 -0.22
CA PRO A 112 -7.45 11.62 -1.09
C PRO A 112 -6.97 13.00 -1.51
N GLY A 113 -7.07 13.30 -2.81
CA GLY A 113 -6.62 14.58 -3.39
C GLY A 113 -5.10 14.71 -3.59
N TYR A 114 -4.27 13.74 -3.17
CA TYR A 114 -2.81 13.81 -3.33
C TYR A 114 -2.41 14.03 -4.79
N ARG A 115 -2.90 13.17 -5.68
CA ARG A 115 -2.58 13.24 -7.12
C ARG A 115 -2.95 14.58 -7.74
N ASP A 116 -4.13 15.10 -7.44
CA ASP A 116 -4.60 16.37 -8.00
C ASP A 116 -3.78 17.54 -7.45
N GLY A 117 -3.44 17.51 -6.15
CA GLY A 117 -2.53 18.47 -5.54
C GLY A 117 -1.13 18.44 -6.16
N GLN A 118 -0.58 17.25 -6.42
CA GLN A 118 0.72 17.13 -7.11
C GLN A 118 0.68 17.68 -8.53
N ARG A 119 -0.40 17.43 -9.29
CA ARG A 119 -0.54 17.99 -10.64
C ARG A 119 -0.62 19.51 -10.66
N ALA A 120 -1.18 20.12 -9.61
CA ALA A 120 -1.23 21.57 -9.50
C ALA A 120 0.14 22.19 -9.13
N LEU A 121 0.99 21.46 -8.40
CA LEU A 121 2.29 21.93 -7.94
C LEU A 121 3.44 21.62 -8.90
N ARG A 122 3.34 20.52 -9.66
CA ARG A 122 4.38 20.06 -10.59
C ARG A 122 4.53 21.06 -11.75
N PRO A 123 5.76 21.43 -12.13
CA PRO A 123 6.02 22.16 -13.38
C PRO A 123 5.42 21.42 -14.58
N SER A 124 5.05 22.15 -15.64
CA SER A 124 4.29 21.63 -16.79
C SER A 124 4.74 20.26 -17.34
N THR A 125 3.76 19.50 -17.82
CA THR A 125 3.66 18.05 -18.17
C THR A 125 4.67 17.41 -19.14
N ASN A 126 5.93 17.87 -19.19
CA ASN A 126 6.96 17.34 -20.09
C ASN A 126 7.94 16.38 -19.39
N GLY A 127 7.59 15.86 -18.21
CA GLY A 127 8.38 14.83 -17.52
C GLY A 127 8.18 13.45 -18.15
N GLN A 128 9.21 12.61 -18.06
CA GLN A 128 9.14 11.24 -18.63
C GLN A 128 8.02 10.40 -18.01
N LEU A 129 7.70 10.61 -16.74
CA LEU A 129 6.60 9.91 -16.06
C LEU A 129 5.23 10.25 -16.67
N ASP A 130 4.99 11.53 -16.98
CA ASP A 130 3.73 11.97 -17.59
C ASP A 130 3.63 11.50 -19.05
N ALA A 131 4.73 11.60 -19.80
CA ALA A 131 4.80 11.13 -21.19
C ALA A 131 4.48 9.64 -21.33
N ASN A 132 4.89 8.83 -20.34
CA ASN A 132 4.65 7.38 -20.33
C ASN A 132 3.41 6.96 -19.52
N ARG A 133 2.65 7.91 -18.94
CA ARG A 133 1.55 7.62 -18.00
C ARG A 133 0.52 6.65 -18.54
N ALA A 134 0.07 6.83 -19.78
CA ALA A 134 -0.94 5.95 -20.38
C ALA A 134 -0.44 4.49 -20.50
N VAL A 135 0.82 4.31 -20.89
CA VAL A 135 1.45 2.99 -21.01
C VAL A 135 1.62 2.36 -19.62
N LEU A 136 2.13 3.14 -18.66
CA LEU A 136 2.36 2.68 -17.29
C LEU A 136 1.06 2.32 -16.58
N SER A 137 0.03 3.17 -16.66
CA SER A 137 -1.27 2.93 -16.01
C SER A 137 -2.00 1.72 -16.60
N ARG A 138 -1.93 1.49 -17.92
CA ARG A 138 -2.59 0.35 -18.56
C ARG A 138 -2.11 -0.99 -18.01
N ARG A 139 -0.82 -1.10 -17.68
CA ARG A 139 -0.22 -2.36 -17.23
C ARG A 139 -0.81 -2.88 -15.92
N PHE A 140 -1.33 -2.02 -15.04
CA PHE A 140 -2.03 -2.47 -13.82
C PHE A 140 -3.25 -3.34 -14.11
N GLY A 141 -3.94 -3.11 -15.24
CA GLY A 141 -5.05 -3.97 -15.67
C GLY A 141 -4.61 -5.31 -16.27
N GLU A 142 -3.35 -5.39 -16.72
CA GLU A 142 -2.77 -6.60 -17.35
C GLU A 142 -2.04 -7.48 -16.32
N ASN A 143 -1.46 -6.86 -15.29
CA ASN A 143 -0.77 -7.54 -14.19
C ASN A 143 -1.16 -6.91 -12.85
N ALA A 144 -2.15 -7.51 -12.19
CA ALA A 144 -2.64 -7.04 -10.89
C ALA A 144 -1.57 -7.09 -9.77
N ASN A 145 -0.54 -7.94 -9.91
CA ASN A 145 0.53 -8.04 -8.93
C ASN A 145 1.46 -6.82 -8.92
N LEU A 146 1.45 -6.00 -9.98
CA LEU A 146 2.20 -4.74 -10.02
C LEU A 146 1.74 -3.76 -8.93
N THR A 147 0.47 -3.79 -8.54
CA THR A 147 -0.01 -2.97 -7.42
C THR A 147 0.75 -3.29 -6.14
N SER A 148 1.07 -4.57 -5.90
CA SER A 148 1.86 -4.98 -4.73
C SER A 148 3.33 -4.52 -4.79
N ALA A 149 3.84 -4.10 -5.96
CA ALA A 149 5.19 -3.58 -6.11
C ALA A 149 5.37 -2.16 -5.55
N GLN A 150 4.30 -1.48 -5.11
CA GLN A 150 4.36 -0.13 -4.54
C GLN A 150 5.22 -0.04 -3.26
N PHE A 151 5.47 -1.16 -2.58
CA PHE A 151 6.33 -1.22 -1.38
C PHE A 151 7.70 -1.86 -1.62
N LEU A 152 8.06 -2.09 -2.89
CA LEU A 152 9.39 -2.55 -3.28
C LEU A 152 10.56 -1.72 -2.70
N PRO A 153 10.48 -0.38 -2.58
CA PRO A 153 11.59 0.42 -2.06
C PRO A 153 12.03 0.07 -0.63
N LEU A 154 11.18 -0.61 0.15
CA LEU A 154 11.51 -1.01 1.51
C LEU A 154 12.63 -2.06 1.60
N TYR A 155 12.90 -2.77 0.49
CA TYR A 155 14.02 -3.70 0.39
C TYR A 155 15.36 -3.02 0.09
N PHE A 156 15.38 -1.70 -0.13
CA PHE A 156 16.57 -0.96 -0.55
C PHE A 156 16.92 0.13 0.45
N ALA A 157 18.22 0.41 0.57
CA ALA A 157 18.73 1.40 1.50
C ALA A 157 18.35 2.83 1.09
N ASP A 158 18.51 3.15 -0.20
CA ASP A 158 18.27 4.47 -0.78
C ASP A 158 17.92 4.39 -2.28
N TRP A 159 17.71 5.55 -2.92
CA TRP A 159 17.36 5.65 -4.34
C TRP A 159 18.43 5.08 -5.27
N ASP A 160 19.71 5.39 -5.01
CA ASP A 160 20.79 4.98 -5.91
C ASP A 160 21.02 3.47 -5.81
N ASP A 161 20.87 2.90 -4.62
CA ASP A 161 20.88 1.46 -4.40
C ASP A 161 19.76 0.75 -5.17
N MET A 162 18.52 1.24 -5.01
CA MET A 162 17.36 0.71 -5.73
C MET A 162 17.54 0.80 -7.25
N ARG A 163 17.94 1.97 -7.76
CA ARG A 163 18.14 2.19 -9.20
C ARG A 163 19.21 1.25 -9.76
N ARG A 164 20.38 1.13 -9.09
CA ARG A 164 21.44 0.21 -9.51
C ARG A 164 20.98 -1.25 -9.46
N GLY A 165 20.20 -1.63 -8.45
CA GLY A 165 19.65 -2.98 -8.32
C GLY A 165 18.71 -3.34 -9.47
N VAL A 166 17.77 -2.43 -9.77
CA VAL A 166 16.84 -2.56 -10.90
C VAL A 166 17.59 -2.59 -12.24
N GLU A 167 18.54 -1.69 -12.47
CA GLU A 167 19.31 -1.65 -13.72
C GLU A 167 20.08 -2.95 -13.99
N ARG A 168 20.65 -3.58 -12.95
CA ARG A 168 21.30 -4.89 -13.06
C ARG A 168 20.30 -5.98 -13.40
N PHE A 169 19.19 -6.05 -12.65
CA PHE A 169 18.11 -7.02 -12.90
C PHE A 169 17.58 -6.92 -14.34
N LEU A 170 17.40 -5.71 -14.86
CA LEU A 170 16.97 -5.47 -16.23
C LEU A 170 18.04 -5.87 -17.26
N ARG A 171 19.32 -5.55 -17.00
CA ARG A 171 20.45 -5.92 -17.88
C ARG A 171 20.56 -7.44 -18.04
N ASP A 172 20.33 -8.18 -16.95
CA ASP A 172 20.37 -9.63 -16.93
C ASP A 172 19.02 -10.27 -17.32
N ASN A 173 18.09 -9.48 -17.88
CA ASN A 173 16.76 -9.91 -18.32
C ASN A 173 15.94 -10.65 -17.24
N GLY A 174 16.16 -10.32 -15.97
CA GLY A 174 15.52 -10.95 -14.82
C GLY A 174 15.97 -12.39 -14.52
N ASP A 175 17.12 -12.82 -15.04
CA ASP A 175 17.70 -14.12 -14.72
C ASP A 175 18.32 -14.12 -13.31
N VAL A 176 17.64 -14.76 -12.37
CA VAL A 176 18.07 -14.94 -10.97
C VAL A 176 19.43 -15.66 -10.89
N ARG A 177 19.77 -16.50 -11.88
CA ARG A 177 21.04 -17.24 -11.91
C ARG A 177 22.24 -16.38 -12.29
N ALA A 178 22.01 -15.19 -12.84
CA ALA A 178 23.07 -14.23 -13.16
C ALA A 178 23.58 -13.48 -11.93
N ALA A 179 22.91 -13.60 -10.78
CA ALA A 179 23.32 -12.99 -9.52
C ALA A 179 24.72 -13.47 -9.09
N ARG A 180 25.56 -12.50 -8.67
CA ARG A 180 26.98 -12.74 -8.38
C ARG A 180 27.25 -13.03 -6.90
N ASN A 181 26.31 -12.66 -6.04
CA ASN A 181 26.40 -12.88 -4.61
C ASN A 181 25.00 -13.15 -4.01
N GLN A 182 24.96 -13.52 -2.74
CA GLN A 182 23.71 -13.90 -2.07
C GLN A 182 22.73 -12.72 -1.92
N GLU A 183 23.24 -11.50 -1.79
CA GLU A 183 22.42 -10.28 -1.68
C GLU A 183 21.70 -9.97 -3.00
N GLU A 184 22.43 -9.98 -4.11
CA GLU A 184 21.91 -9.82 -5.46
C GLU A 184 20.92 -10.94 -5.82
N LEU A 185 21.19 -12.17 -5.38
CA LEU A 185 20.26 -13.29 -5.57
C LEU A 185 18.90 -13.02 -4.89
N ARG A 186 18.92 -12.52 -3.64
CA ARG A 186 17.70 -12.17 -2.90
C ARG A 186 16.97 -11.01 -3.58
N MET A 187 17.70 -9.98 -3.99
CA MET A 187 17.15 -8.84 -4.72
C MET A 187 16.48 -9.27 -6.04
N TYR A 188 17.16 -10.09 -6.84
CA TYR A 188 16.62 -10.60 -8.11
C TYR A 188 15.39 -11.47 -7.89
N ALA A 189 15.40 -12.32 -6.86
CA ALA A 189 14.23 -13.11 -6.50
C ALA A 189 13.02 -12.23 -6.14
N THR A 190 13.23 -11.20 -5.31
CA THR A 190 12.18 -10.22 -4.94
C THR A 190 11.65 -9.46 -6.16
N LEU A 191 12.54 -8.92 -7.00
CA LEU A 191 12.13 -8.20 -8.21
C LEU A 191 11.36 -9.11 -9.17
N ARG A 192 11.78 -10.36 -9.34
CA ARG A 192 11.11 -11.33 -10.21
C ARG A 192 9.72 -11.70 -9.73
N THR A 193 9.43 -11.63 -8.43
CA THR A 193 8.07 -11.81 -7.91
C THR A 193 7.12 -10.79 -8.52
N TYR A 194 7.56 -9.54 -8.67
CA TYR A 194 6.72 -8.45 -9.19
C TYR A 194 6.80 -8.28 -10.71
N PHE A 195 7.97 -8.56 -11.30
CA PHE A 195 8.25 -8.32 -12.73
C PHE A 195 8.70 -9.59 -13.47
N PRO A 196 7.84 -10.64 -13.55
CA PRO A 196 8.21 -11.92 -14.14
C PRO A 196 8.37 -11.88 -15.66
N THR A 197 7.60 -11.07 -16.40
CA THR A 197 7.62 -11.04 -17.87
C THR A 197 8.49 -9.93 -18.45
N SER A 198 8.80 -10.03 -19.75
CA SER A 198 9.51 -8.97 -20.48
C SER A 198 8.77 -7.64 -20.41
N GLU A 199 7.45 -7.66 -20.57
CA GLU A 199 6.62 -6.45 -20.56
C GLU A 199 6.57 -5.82 -19.16
N ASP A 200 6.58 -6.62 -18.09
CA ASP A 200 6.68 -6.10 -16.72
C ASP A 200 8.05 -5.46 -16.47
N ARG A 201 9.12 -6.01 -17.04
CA ARG A 201 10.47 -5.44 -16.96
C ARG A 201 10.59 -4.16 -17.78
N ASP A 202 9.96 -4.08 -18.95
CA ASP A 202 9.87 -2.85 -19.73
C ASP A 202 9.08 -1.78 -19.00
N TRP A 203 7.99 -2.16 -18.33
CA TRP A 203 7.26 -1.26 -17.44
C TRP A 203 8.16 -0.74 -16.33
N LEU A 204 8.90 -1.62 -15.64
CA LEU A 204 9.82 -1.24 -14.56
C LEU A 204 10.91 -0.28 -15.05
N ARG A 205 11.47 -0.54 -16.25
CA ARG A 205 12.45 0.34 -16.90
C ARG A 205 11.88 1.74 -17.13
N LEU A 206 10.71 1.84 -17.78
CA LEU A 206 10.05 3.13 -18.05
C LEU A 206 9.68 3.85 -16.75
N PHE A 207 9.23 3.10 -15.75
CA PHE A 207 8.84 3.65 -14.46
C PHE A 207 10.03 4.24 -13.70
N VAL A 208 11.15 3.50 -13.59
CA VAL A 208 12.37 4.00 -12.92
C VAL A 208 12.99 5.18 -13.67
N GLN A 209 13.01 5.15 -15.01
CA GLN A 209 13.45 6.30 -15.83
C GLN A 209 12.57 7.53 -15.59
N GLY A 210 11.25 7.33 -15.55
CA GLY A 210 10.28 8.37 -15.24
C GLY A 210 10.48 8.98 -13.85
N LEU A 211 10.75 8.13 -12.85
CA LEU A 211 10.99 8.58 -11.47
C LEU A 211 12.33 9.29 -11.29
N ASP A 212 13.38 8.90 -12.00
CA ASP A 212 14.68 9.60 -11.93
C ASP A 212 14.59 11.02 -12.52
N ASP A 213 13.88 11.16 -13.65
CA ASP A 213 13.54 12.45 -14.26
C ASP A 213 12.65 13.29 -13.32
N GLU A 214 11.60 12.69 -12.73
CA GLU A 214 10.71 13.35 -11.77
C GLU A 214 11.46 13.84 -10.53
N ARG A 215 12.34 12.99 -9.98
CA ARG A 215 13.16 13.28 -8.81
C ARG A 215 14.07 14.48 -9.03
N SER A 216 14.79 14.48 -10.14
CA SER A 216 15.77 15.52 -10.47
C SER A 216 15.12 16.86 -10.77
N ARG A 217 13.95 16.87 -11.42
CA ARG A 217 13.25 18.09 -11.82
C ARG A 217 12.40 18.71 -10.73
N PHE A 218 11.79 17.90 -9.88
CA PHE A 218 10.76 18.37 -8.96
C PHE A 218 10.83 17.68 -7.59
N TYR A 219 10.70 16.36 -7.56
CA TYR A 219 10.28 15.67 -6.34
C TYR A 219 11.28 15.81 -5.20
N ARG A 220 12.59 15.80 -5.47
CA ARG A 220 13.60 15.94 -4.41
C ARG A 220 13.51 17.28 -3.70
N ALA A 221 13.40 18.38 -4.45
CA ALA A 221 13.27 19.72 -3.89
C ALA A 221 11.94 19.86 -3.12
N TYR A 222 10.85 19.37 -3.72
CA TYR A 222 9.54 19.30 -3.06
C TYR A 222 9.59 18.51 -1.75
N TRP A 223 10.20 17.33 -1.75
CA TRP A 223 10.30 16.46 -0.59
C TRP A 223 11.07 17.14 0.55
N ILE A 224 12.23 17.73 0.28
CA ILE A 224 13.01 18.49 1.28
C ILE A 224 12.16 19.61 1.90
N GLN A 225 11.42 20.36 1.07
CA GLN A 225 10.52 21.40 1.55
C GLN A 225 9.42 20.84 2.44
N GLN A 226 8.81 19.70 2.08
CA GLN A 226 7.78 19.06 2.90
C GLN A 226 8.34 18.56 4.24
N GLN A 227 9.57 18.03 4.27
CA GLN A 227 10.21 17.60 5.51
C GLN A 227 10.45 18.77 6.48
N GLN A 228 10.81 19.93 5.95
CA GLN A 228 10.98 21.14 6.75
C GLN A 228 9.63 21.66 7.28
N ARG A 229 8.64 21.77 6.39
CA ARG A 229 7.28 22.24 6.72
C ARG A 229 6.59 21.38 7.78
N ARG A 230 6.76 20.06 7.69
CA ARG A 230 6.13 19.08 8.59
C ARG A 230 7.02 18.66 9.76
N ALA A 231 8.11 19.38 10.03
CA ALA A 231 9.05 19.02 11.08
C ALA A 231 8.37 18.97 12.46
N SER A 232 7.50 19.94 12.76
CA SER A 232 6.71 19.96 14.00
C SER A 232 5.76 18.76 14.09
N GLN A 233 5.10 18.40 12.99
CA GLN A 233 4.20 17.26 12.91
C GLN A 233 4.94 15.94 13.15
N ARG A 234 6.10 15.75 12.51
CA ARG A 234 6.94 14.57 12.73
C ARG A 234 7.41 14.47 14.18
N SER A 235 7.80 15.58 14.80
CA SER A 235 8.16 15.62 16.21
C SER A 235 6.98 15.27 17.11
N ALA A 236 5.77 15.75 16.80
CA ALA A 236 4.56 15.40 17.53
C ALA A 236 4.24 13.90 17.43
N VAL A 237 4.28 13.32 16.23
CA VAL A 237 4.11 11.87 16.04
C VAL A 237 5.16 11.08 16.83
N SER A 238 6.43 11.52 16.78
CA SER A 238 7.52 10.88 17.52
C SER A 238 7.30 10.94 19.03
N ALA A 239 6.81 12.08 19.55
CA ALA A 239 6.50 12.23 20.97
C ALA A 239 5.30 11.37 21.40
N LEU A 240 4.23 11.32 20.60
CA LEU A 240 3.07 10.44 20.86
C LEU A 240 3.49 8.96 20.89
N TRP A 241 4.35 8.56 19.94
CA TRP A 241 4.88 7.20 19.90
C TRP A 241 5.76 6.91 21.11
N ALA A 242 6.78 7.73 21.37
CA ALA A 242 7.75 7.47 22.42
C ALA A 242 7.14 7.55 23.83
N ASN A 243 6.22 8.50 24.06
CA ASN A 243 5.81 8.87 25.42
C ASN A 243 4.39 8.43 25.79
N SER A 244 3.54 8.06 24.82
CA SER A 244 2.13 7.79 25.09
C SER A 244 1.68 6.40 24.62
N TYR A 245 1.84 6.10 23.34
CA TYR A 245 1.16 4.93 22.74
C TYR A 245 2.10 3.81 22.33
N GLY A 246 3.37 4.09 22.04
CA GLY A 246 4.31 3.10 21.52
C GLY A 246 4.63 1.96 22.49
N ALA A 247 4.63 2.22 23.81
CA ALA A 247 4.82 1.17 24.80
C ALA A 247 3.64 0.17 24.82
N ALA A 248 2.40 0.70 24.76
CA ALA A 248 1.18 -0.09 24.83
C ALA A 248 0.95 -0.91 23.55
N ILE A 249 1.07 -0.27 22.38
CA ILE A 249 1.00 -0.93 21.06
C ILE A 249 2.19 -1.88 20.88
N GLY A 250 3.39 -1.47 21.30
CA GLY A 250 4.61 -2.27 21.19
C GLY A 250 4.55 -3.61 21.94
N ARG A 251 3.74 -3.72 23.01
CA ARG A 251 3.48 -5.02 23.66
C ARG A 251 2.79 -6.00 22.70
N PHE A 252 1.74 -5.55 22.02
CA PHE A 252 1.06 -6.36 21.01
C PHE A 252 2.02 -6.76 19.89
N MET A 253 2.80 -5.81 19.38
CA MET A 253 3.77 -6.05 18.30
C MET A 253 4.81 -7.10 18.70
N ARG A 254 5.39 -7.00 19.90
CA ARG A 254 6.36 -8.01 20.40
C ARG A 254 5.76 -9.41 20.48
N ASN A 255 4.52 -9.52 20.95
CA ASN A 255 3.80 -10.80 21.04
C ASN A 255 3.44 -11.36 19.66
N ASN A 256 3.33 -10.49 18.66
CA ASN A 256 3.10 -10.85 17.26
C ASN A 256 4.40 -10.94 16.43
N ALA A 257 5.54 -11.22 17.09
CA ALA A 257 6.86 -11.34 16.46
C ALA A 257 7.39 -10.10 15.71
N GLN A 258 6.81 -8.93 15.94
CA GLN A 258 7.22 -7.63 15.38
C GLN A 258 8.02 -6.82 16.42
N ARG A 259 9.16 -7.35 16.86
CA ARG A 259 9.85 -6.85 18.08
C ARG A 259 10.43 -5.45 17.95
N ASP A 260 11.17 -5.20 16.88
CA ASP A 260 11.88 -3.95 16.62
C ASP A 260 11.74 -3.55 15.16
N GLY A 261 11.81 -2.25 14.85
CA GLY A 261 11.65 -1.78 13.48
C GLY A 261 11.66 -0.27 13.31
N THR A 262 11.27 0.18 12.13
CA THR A 262 11.13 1.60 11.79
C THR A 262 9.72 1.87 11.25
N ILE A 263 9.01 2.81 11.86
CA ILE A 263 7.78 3.39 11.32
C ILE A 263 8.18 4.52 10.38
N LEU A 264 7.91 4.34 9.08
CA LEU A 264 8.21 5.30 8.03
C LEU A 264 6.97 6.15 7.76
N LEU A 265 7.08 7.47 7.98
CA LEU A 265 6.03 8.41 7.60
C LEU A 265 6.17 8.75 6.12
N SER A 266 5.09 8.58 5.37
CA SER A 266 5.08 8.72 3.93
C SER A 266 4.09 9.79 3.45
N LEU A 267 4.55 10.70 2.59
CA LEU A 267 3.73 11.81 2.07
C LEU A 267 2.54 11.34 1.21
N PRO A 268 2.69 10.35 0.32
CA PRO A 268 1.59 9.92 -0.54
C PRO A 268 0.54 9.05 0.16
N LEU A 269 0.89 8.38 1.27
CA LEU A 269 0.01 7.38 1.88
C LEU A 269 -1.20 7.99 2.60
N GLY A 270 -2.31 7.26 2.51
CA GLY A 270 -3.58 7.50 3.19
C GLY A 270 -3.76 6.57 4.39
N GLY A 271 -4.91 5.88 4.48
CA GLY A 271 -5.24 5.03 5.62
C GLY A 271 -4.72 3.60 5.55
N GLU A 272 -4.30 3.15 4.38
CA GLU A 272 -3.57 1.89 4.22
C GLU A 272 -2.06 2.16 4.26
N GLY A 273 -1.35 1.25 4.92
CA GLY A 273 0.09 1.24 4.99
C GLY A 273 0.69 -0.05 4.47
N ARG A 274 1.90 -0.34 4.95
CA ARG A 274 2.51 -1.67 4.80
C ARG A 274 3.45 -1.97 5.92
N THR A 275 3.21 -3.09 6.58
CA THR A 275 4.22 -3.76 7.40
C THR A 275 5.02 -4.77 6.59
N LEU A 276 6.34 -4.67 6.62
CA LEU A 276 7.28 -5.58 5.95
C LEU A 276 8.38 -6.01 6.92
N ALA A 277 8.64 -7.31 6.98
CA ALA A 277 9.81 -7.87 7.67
C ALA A 277 10.89 -8.21 6.63
N VAL A 278 11.96 -7.42 6.59
CA VAL A 278 13.12 -7.65 5.72
C VAL A 278 14.20 -8.32 6.56
N GLY A 279 14.51 -9.59 6.24
CA GLY A 279 15.45 -10.38 7.03
C GLY A 279 14.97 -10.62 8.47
N GLN A 280 15.91 -10.90 9.38
CA GLN A 280 15.58 -11.24 10.77
C GLN A 280 15.42 -10.03 11.70
N ARG A 281 15.82 -8.82 11.29
CA ARG A 281 15.87 -7.63 12.18
C ARG A 281 15.37 -6.33 11.57
N ASP A 282 15.14 -6.24 10.26
CA ASP A 282 14.70 -4.99 9.64
C ASP A 282 13.20 -5.02 9.37
N ASN A 283 12.40 -4.67 10.38
CA ASN A 283 10.97 -4.46 10.18
C ASN A 283 10.69 -3.00 9.81
N PHE A 284 9.87 -2.80 8.79
CA PHE A 284 9.37 -1.50 8.36
C PHE A 284 7.86 -1.47 8.46
N MET A 285 7.32 -0.36 8.90
CA MET A 285 5.89 -0.06 8.86
C MET A 285 5.72 1.30 8.21
N THR A 286 5.25 1.33 6.97
CA THR A 286 5.08 2.59 6.24
C THR A 286 3.64 3.03 6.38
N VAL A 287 3.42 4.24 6.89
CA VAL A 287 2.10 4.83 7.16
C VAL A 287 2.05 6.26 6.65
N ASN A 288 0.88 6.89 6.70
CA ASN A 288 0.71 8.29 6.33
C ASN A 288 1.63 9.22 7.13
N PHE A 289 2.03 10.32 6.47
CA PHE A 289 2.61 11.48 7.10
C PHE A 289 1.53 12.59 7.20
N PRO A 290 1.00 12.86 8.41
CA PRO A 290 0.02 13.92 8.62
C PRO A 290 0.55 15.28 8.13
N GLY A 291 -0.35 16.10 7.60
CA GLY A 291 -0.12 17.44 7.07
C GLY A 291 -0.05 18.52 8.13
N GLU A 292 0.31 19.72 7.68
CA GLU A 292 0.17 20.93 8.49
C GLU A 292 -1.31 21.11 8.83
N GLY A 293 -1.66 21.09 10.12
CA GLY A 293 -3.04 21.23 10.60
C GLY A 293 -3.83 19.93 10.77
N ASP A 294 -3.31 18.79 10.30
CA ASP A 294 -3.90 17.47 10.55
C ASP A 294 -3.60 17.01 12.00
N ASP A 295 -4.41 16.09 12.54
CA ASP A 295 -4.11 15.51 13.87
C ASP A 295 -2.88 14.58 13.78
N PRO A 296 -1.81 14.78 14.58
CA PRO A 296 -0.66 13.89 14.57
C PRO A 296 -1.01 12.44 14.95
N ARG A 297 -2.14 12.22 15.63
CA ARG A 297 -2.62 10.87 15.95
C ARG A 297 -3.03 10.07 14.72
N GLU A 298 -3.27 10.69 13.57
CA GLU A 298 -3.60 9.97 12.34
C GLU A 298 -2.54 8.92 11.96
N ALA A 299 -1.25 9.22 12.16
CA ALA A 299 -0.19 8.24 11.95
C ALA A 299 -0.29 7.06 12.95
N ILE A 300 -0.70 7.32 14.19
CA ILE A 300 -0.90 6.28 15.21
C ILE A 300 -2.12 5.41 14.87
N TYR A 301 -3.16 5.99 14.27
CA TYR A 301 -4.31 5.24 13.76
C TYR A 301 -3.89 4.26 12.67
N ALA A 302 -3.14 4.72 11.66
CA ALA A 302 -2.63 3.85 10.62
C ALA A 302 -1.68 2.77 11.16
N VAL A 303 -0.84 3.09 12.16
CA VAL A 303 -0.02 2.08 12.86
C VAL A 303 -0.90 1.01 13.50
N ALA A 304 -1.98 1.38 14.20
CA ALA A 304 -2.87 0.40 14.83
C ALA A 304 -3.52 -0.53 13.80
N HIS A 305 -3.97 0.01 12.66
CA HIS A 305 -4.51 -0.76 11.52
C HIS A 305 -3.47 -1.73 10.94
N GLU A 306 -2.24 -1.27 10.73
CA GLU A 306 -1.17 -2.10 10.16
C GLU A 306 -0.74 -3.24 11.09
N VAL A 307 -0.59 -2.94 12.38
CA VAL A 307 -0.14 -3.91 13.40
C VAL A 307 -1.09 -5.12 13.46
N VAL A 308 -2.40 -4.89 13.36
CA VAL A 308 -3.40 -5.97 13.42
C VAL A 308 -3.56 -6.73 12.11
N GLY A 309 -3.00 -6.26 10.98
CA GLY A 309 -3.30 -6.80 9.66
C GLY A 309 -3.02 -8.31 9.50
N SER A 310 -1.97 -8.82 10.14
CA SER A 310 -1.66 -10.26 10.14
C SER A 310 -2.68 -11.08 10.95
N VAL A 311 -3.11 -10.56 12.09
CA VAL A 311 -4.16 -11.16 12.94
C VAL A 311 -5.50 -11.14 12.21
N ALA A 312 -5.87 -10.00 11.62
CA ALA A 312 -7.06 -9.86 10.78
C ALA A 312 -7.09 -10.87 9.63
N THR A 313 -5.96 -11.04 8.93
CA THR A 313 -5.84 -12.01 7.83
C THR A 313 -6.04 -13.45 8.33
N ALA A 314 -5.46 -13.81 9.47
CA ALA A 314 -5.62 -15.14 10.07
C ALA A 314 -7.08 -15.38 10.50
N ALA A 315 -7.69 -14.42 11.22
CA ALA A 315 -9.10 -14.50 11.62
C ALA A 315 -10.04 -14.73 10.43
N VAL A 316 -9.82 -14.01 9.32
CA VAL A 316 -10.61 -14.17 8.10
C VAL A 316 -10.35 -15.52 7.46
N ARG A 317 -9.09 -15.90 7.23
CA ARG A 317 -8.72 -17.15 6.55
C ARG A 317 -9.30 -18.37 7.27
N ASP A 318 -9.19 -18.39 8.59
CA ASP A 318 -9.55 -19.54 9.41
C ASP A 318 -11.08 -19.67 9.60
N ASN A 319 -11.86 -18.63 9.24
CA ASN A 319 -13.32 -18.60 9.37
C ASN A 319 -14.05 -18.41 8.04
N ALA A 320 -13.34 -18.20 6.93
CA ALA A 320 -13.91 -18.16 5.59
C ALA A 320 -14.05 -19.56 5.00
N SER A 321 -15.21 -19.86 4.42
CA SER A 321 -15.46 -21.10 3.70
C SER A 321 -14.70 -21.14 2.37
N ALA A 322 -14.51 -22.35 1.82
CA ALA A 322 -13.89 -22.51 0.50
C ALA A 322 -14.69 -21.83 -0.63
N ALA A 323 -15.99 -21.60 -0.46
CA ALA A 323 -16.80 -20.85 -1.43
C ALA A 323 -16.51 -19.35 -1.37
N GLU A 324 -16.48 -18.77 -0.15
CA GLU A 324 -16.16 -17.36 0.12
C GLU A 324 -14.72 -16.99 -0.32
N GLN A 325 -13.78 -17.94 -0.20
CA GLN A 325 -12.42 -17.73 -0.70
C GLN A 325 -12.36 -17.69 -2.23
N ARG A 326 -13.12 -18.56 -2.91
CA ARG A 326 -13.18 -18.62 -4.38
C ARG A 326 -13.91 -17.42 -4.98
N SER A 327 -14.87 -16.83 -4.27
CA SER A 327 -15.57 -15.60 -4.69
C SER A 327 -14.76 -14.32 -4.43
N GLY A 328 -13.62 -14.41 -3.73
CA GLY A 328 -12.79 -13.26 -3.38
C GLY A 328 -13.30 -12.46 -2.17
N GLU A 329 -14.36 -12.91 -1.50
CA GLU A 329 -14.91 -12.24 -0.31
C GLU A 329 -13.93 -12.22 0.85
N SER A 330 -13.10 -13.26 0.99
CA SER A 330 -12.04 -13.30 2.01
C SER A 330 -11.03 -12.17 1.86
N GLY A 331 -10.69 -11.77 0.62
CA GLY A 331 -9.81 -10.63 0.37
C GLY A 331 -10.44 -9.33 0.84
N ARG A 332 -11.71 -9.11 0.51
CA ARG A 332 -12.48 -7.95 0.97
C ARG A 332 -12.57 -7.90 2.49
N TRP A 333 -12.88 -9.03 3.13
CA TRP A 333 -12.98 -9.08 4.59
C TRP A 333 -11.64 -8.86 5.29
N ALA A 334 -10.51 -9.27 4.71
CA ALA A 334 -9.20 -9.00 5.31
C ALA A 334 -8.95 -7.50 5.48
N THR A 335 -9.23 -6.69 4.46
CA THR A 335 -9.12 -5.21 4.53
C THR A 335 -10.06 -4.62 5.58
N LEU A 336 -11.33 -5.03 5.58
CA LEU A 336 -12.30 -4.53 6.57
C LEU A 336 -11.95 -4.99 8.00
N ALA A 337 -11.41 -6.20 8.14
CA ALA A 337 -10.98 -6.77 9.41
C ALA A 337 -9.76 -6.07 9.97
N ALA A 338 -8.83 -5.59 9.14
CA ALA A 338 -7.73 -4.76 9.62
C ALA A 338 -8.25 -3.43 10.22
N VAL A 339 -9.17 -2.76 9.53
CA VAL A 339 -9.77 -1.51 10.04
C VAL A 339 -10.54 -1.73 11.35
N ARG A 340 -11.41 -2.76 11.41
CA ARG A 340 -12.14 -3.09 12.64
C ARG A 340 -11.19 -3.55 13.76
N GLY A 341 -10.17 -4.31 13.41
CA GLY A 341 -9.16 -4.80 14.33
C GLY A 341 -8.35 -3.68 14.97
N GLY A 342 -8.00 -2.63 14.22
CA GLY A 342 -7.29 -1.48 14.76
C GLY A 342 -8.11 -0.76 15.84
N ALA A 343 -9.41 -0.55 15.59
CA ALA A 343 -10.33 0.00 16.60
C ALA A 343 -10.43 -0.90 17.85
N MET A 344 -10.54 -2.23 17.66
CA MET A 344 -10.57 -3.20 18.76
C MET A 344 -9.29 -3.20 19.59
N LEU A 345 -8.12 -3.13 18.93
CA LEU A 345 -6.83 -3.02 19.61
C LEU A 345 -6.77 -1.74 20.44
N LEU A 346 -7.08 -0.59 19.83
CA LEU A 346 -7.07 0.71 20.51
C LEU A 346 -8.03 0.74 21.69
N ALA A 347 -9.22 0.15 21.57
CA ALA A 347 -10.17 0.04 22.68
C ALA A 347 -9.60 -0.68 23.92
N ARG A 348 -8.55 -1.51 23.75
CA ARG A 348 -7.88 -2.20 24.87
C ARG A 348 -6.63 -1.48 25.37
N VAL A 349 -5.88 -0.81 24.49
CA VAL A 349 -4.54 -0.30 24.83
C VAL A 349 -4.43 1.22 24.85
N ALA A 350 -5.34 1.93 24.17
CA ALA A 350 -5.39 3.38 24.09
C ALA A 350 -6.84 3.85 23.81
N PRO A 351 -7.78 3.69 24.77
CA PRO A 351 -9.20 3.91 24.53
C PRO A 351 -9.55 5.35 24.11
N ASP A 352 -8.73 6.32 24.51
CA ASP A 352 -8.83 7.73 24.14
C ASP A 352 -8.67 7.97 22.63
N LEU A 353 -8.05 7.02 21.90
CA LEU A 353 -7.83 7.11 20.46
C LEU A 353 -9.00 6.57 19.62
N VAL A 354 -9.92 5.79 20.20
CA VAL A 354 -10.94 5.04 19.43
C VAL A 354 -11.84 5.96 18.60
N THR A 355 -12.44 6.98 19.22
CA THR A 355 -13.35 7.88 18.51
C THR A 355 -12.63 8.65 17.40
N GLY A 356 -11.36 9.02 17.61
CA GLY A 356 -10.55 9.67 16.60
C GLY A 356 -10.22 8.75 15.43
N TYR A 357 -9.87 7.49 15.73
CA TYR A 357 -9.63 6.44 14.75
C TYR A 357 -10.86 6.18 13.86
N GLU A 358 -12.04 6.03 14.46
CA GLU A 358 -13.28 5.78 13.74
C GLU A 358 -13.60 6.93 12.77
N ARG A 359 -13.48 8.18 13.24
CA ARG A 359 -13.69 9.38 12.41
C ARG A 359 -12.67 9.48 11.28
N TYR A 360 -11.40 9.17 11.56
CA TYR A 360 -10.35 9.16 10.55
C TYR A 360 -10.69 8.19 9.41
N TYR A 361 -10.99 6.92 9.72
CA TYR A 361 -11.34 5.94 8.68
C TYR A 361 -12.68 6.23 8.00
N LEU A 362 -13.66 6.83 8.69
CA LEU A 362 -14.88 7.31 8.03
C LEU A 362 -14.60 8.46 7.05
N SER A 363 -13.72 9.40 7.41
CA SER A 363 -13.32 10.50 6.54
C SER A 363 -12.63 10.02 5.26
N LEU A 364 -11.79 8.98 5.37
CA LEU A 364 -11.13 8.36 4.22
C LEU A 364 -12.13 7.65 3.29
N ALA A 365 -13.14 7.01 3.87
CA ALA A 365 -14.29 6.46 3.16
C ALA A 365 -15.25 7.54 2.62
N ARG A 366 -14.94 8.84 2.82
CA ARG A 366 -15.75 10.00 2.39
C ARG A 366 -17.15 10.00 3.01
N ILE A 367 -17.27 9.46 4.21
CA ILE A 367 -18.50 9.48 5.01
C ILE A 367 -18.42 10.66 5.97
N ASP A 368 -19.35 11.59 5.81
CA ASP A 368 -19.50 12.68 6.76
C ASP A 368 -20.16 12.16 8.05
N VAL A 369 -19.61 12.56 9.18
CA VAL A 369 -20.00 12.06 10.50
C VAL A 369 -20.35 13.25 11.37
N GLY A 370 -21.62 13.35 11.75
CA GLY A 370 -22.05 14.28 12.80
C GLY A 370 -21.34 13.97 14.13
N ALA A 371 -21.38 14.92 15.07
CA ALA A 371 -20.57 14.87 16.29
C ALA A 371 -20.71 13.58 17.12
N ASN A 372 -21.86 12.87 17.08
CA ASN A 372 -22.18 11.80 18.04
C ASN A 372 -22.36 10.39 17.45
N ASP A 373 -22.16 10.17 16.14
CA ASP A 373 -22.56 8.91 15.49
C ASP A 373 -21.40 8.01 15.00
N ALA A 374 -20.15 8.37 15.31
CA ALA A 374 -18.96 7.76 14.71
C ALA A 374 -18.90 6.23 14.82
N ALA A 375 -19.05 5.66 16.03
CA ALA A 375 -18.97 4.20 16.23
C ALA A 375 -20.00 3.42 15.41
N SER A 376 -21.28 3.85 15.45
CA SER A 376 -22.35 3.17 14.71
C SER A 376 -22.15 3.25 13.19
N ARG A 377 -21.71 4.41 12.69
CA ARG A 377 -21.41 4.64 11.28
C ARG A 377 -20.19 3.85 10.84
N PHE A 378 -19.17 3.77 11.68
CA PHE A 378 -17.96 3.01 11.45
C PHE A 378 -18.29 1.52 11.29
N ASP A 379 -19.07 0.95 12.21
CA ASP A 379 -19.47 -0.44 12.15
C ASP A 379 -20.30 -0.78 10.90
N ALA A 380 -21.18 0.13 10.48
CA ALA A 380 -21.97 -0.01 9.27
C ALA A 380 -21.15 0.14 7.98
N THR A 381 -20.10 0.98 8.00
CA THR A 381 -19.22 1.23 6.86
C THR A 381 -18.22 0.09 6.67
N TYR A 382 -17.78 -0.52 7.77
CA TYR A 382 -16.82 -1.63 7.79
C TYR A 382 -17.47 -2.92 8.32
N PRO A 383 -18.46 -3.50 7.60
CA PRO A 383 -19.20 -4.67 8.08
C PRO A 383 -18.38 -5.95 7.98
N LEU A 384 -18.44 -6.78 9.03
CA LEU A 384 -17.84 -8.10 9.07
C LEU A 384 -18.88 -9.16 9.48
N PRO A 385 -18.79 -10.39 8.94
CA PRO A 385 -19.53 -11.52 9.49
C PRO A 385 -19.21 -11.72 10.98
N SER A 386 -20.22 -12.02 11.80
CA SER A 386 -20.05 -12.20 13.25
C SER A 386 -18.97 -13.21 13.61
N LYS A 387 -18.91 -14.34 12.90
CA LYS A 387 -17.86 -15.37 13.07
C LYS A 387 -16.44 -14.81 12.96
N ILE A 388 -16.20 -13.89 12.02
CA ILE A 388 -14.89 -13.25 11.80
C ILE A 388 -14.65 -12.19 12.87
N LEU A 389 -15.67 -11.40 13.20
CA LEU A 389 -15.60 -10.37 14.25
C LEU A 389 -15.20 -10.98 15.61
N ASP A 390 -15.89 -12.07 16.00
CA ASP A 390 -15.62 -12.78 17.25
C ASP A 390 -14.23 -13.42 17.26
N ALA A 391 -13.81 -14.01 16.12
CA ALA A 391 -12.48 -14.60 15.98
C ALA A 391 -11.38 -13.54 16.08
N LEU A 392 -11.56 -12.40 15.41
CA LEU A 392 -10.64 -11.27 15.45
C LEU A 392 -10.47 -10.75 16.87
N GLN A 393 -11.57 -10.52 17.60
CA GLN A 393 -11.53 -10.07 18.97
C GLN A 393 -10.80 -11.08 19.88
N ARG A 394 -11.11 -12.38 19.76
CA ARG A 394 -10.41 -13.43 20.52
C ARG A 394 -8.90 -13.45 20.22
N GLN A 395 -8.51 -13.33 18.95
CA GLN A 395 -7.09 -13.35 18.60
C GLN A 395 -6.35 -12.11 19.13
N ILE A 396 -6.97 -10.92 19.08
CA ILE A 396 -6.40 -9.71 19.68
C ILE A 396 -6.20 -9.92 21.19
N ASP A 397 -7.19 -10.48 21.88
CA ASP A 397 -7.12 -10.76 23.32
C ASP A 397 -6.01 -11.74 23.68
N ILE A 398 -5.83 -12.81 22.88
CA ILE A 398 -4.74 -13.77 23.04
C ILE A 398 -3.38 -13.09 22.85
N VAL A 399 -3.21 -12.30 21.78
CA VAL A 399 -1.94 -11.62 21.50
C VAL A 399 -1.61 -10.60 22.60
N LEU A 400 -2.58 -9.87 23.13
CA LEU A 400 -2.36 -8.95 24.27
C LEU A 400 -2.03 -9.69 25.57
N GLY A 401 -2.68 -10.82 25.82
CA GLY A 401 -2.44 -11.69 26.98
C GLY A 401 -1.00 -12.22 27.02
N GLY A 402 -0.41 -12.44 25.85
CA GLY A 402 0.89 -13.10 25.70
C GLY A 402 0.69 -14.61 25.51
N ILE A 403 1.49 -15.19 24.62
CA ILE A 403 1.55 -16.64 24.37
C ILE A 403 2.65 -17.25 25.23
#